data_AF-A0A6B3G5A5-F1
#
_entry.id   AF-A0A6B3G5A5-F1
#
_cell.length_a   1.000
_cell.length_b   1.000
_cell.length_c   1.000
_cell.angle_alpha   90.00
_cell.angle_beta   90.00
_cell.angle_gamma   90.00
#
_symmetry.space_group_name_H-M   'P 1'
#
loop_
_entity.id
_entity.type
_entity.pdbx_description
1 polymer ?
#
loop_
_entity_poly.entity_id
_entity_poly.type
_entity_poly.pdbx_seq_one_letter_code
_entity_poly.pdbx_strand_id
1 'polypeptide(L)'
;DRRIAVGSTAERAVYDAFAAYRALLANAGEYLAGRVADLDDVRNRIVARLLGVPMPGVPDSDEPYVLIARDLAPADTALLDPTLVLGFVTEEGGPTSH
;
A
#
# COMPACT_ATOMS: atom_id res chain seq x y z
N ASP A 1 -3.89 13.00 -17.46
CA ASP A 1 -4.07 13.32 -18.89
C ASP A 1 -2.80 13.22 -19.74
N ARG A 2 -1.73 13.97 -19.43
CA ARG A 2 -0.53 14.03 -20.31
C ARG A 2 0.15 12.67 -20.61
N ARG A 3 0.17 11.72 -19.66
CA ARG A 3 0.78 10.37 -19.84
C ARG A 3 -0.11 9.40 -20.63
N ILE A 4 -1.42 9.47 -20.43
CA ILE A 4 -2.38 8.64 -21.18
C ILE A 4 -2.43 9.10 -22.65
N ALA A 5 -2.36 10.42 -22.87
CA ALA A 5 -2.35 11.01 -24.22
C ALA A 5 -1.13 10.61 -25.08
N VAL A 6 -0.05 10.13 -24.48
CA VAL A 6 1.15 9.65 -25.20
C VAL A 6 1.21 8.12 -25.35
N GLY A 7 0.10 7.42 -25.12
CA GLY A 7 -0.05 5.98 -25.39
C GLY A 7 0.25 5.05 -24.22
N SER A 8 0.45 5.57 -22.99
CA SER A 8 0.51 4.72 -21.80
C SER A 8 -0.88 4.22 -21.41
N THR A 9 -0.97 2.97 -20.93
CA THR A 9 -2.19 2.48 -20.28
C THR A 9 -2.45 3.25 -18.99
N ALA A 10 -3.70 3.25 -18.49
CA ALA A 10 -4.08 4.02 -17.30
C ALA A 10 -3.28 3.60 -16.06
N GLU A 11 -3.09 2.30 -15.88
CA GLU A 11 -2.33 1.68 -14.79
C GLU A 11 -0.89 2.14 -14.82
N ARG A 12 -0.26 2.12 -16.01
CA ARG A 12 1.12 2.54 -16.18
C ARG A 12 1.28 4.03 -15.94
N ALA A 13 0.34 4.84 -16.43
CA ALA A 13 0.33 6.27 -16.22
C ALA A 13 0.23 6.64 -14.72
N VAL A 14 -0.58 5.92 -13.94
CA VAL A 14 -0.65 6.07 -12.48
C VAL A 14 0.67 5.65 -11.84
N TYR A 15 1.19 4.47 -12.20
CA TYR A 15 2.44 3.96 -11.65
C TYR A 15 3.60 4.97 -11.82
N ASP A 16 3.77 5.49 -13.04
CA ASP A 16 4.83 6.45 -13.36
C ASP A 16 4.60 7.83 -12.75
N ALA A 17 3.35 8.24 -12.54
CA ALA A 17 3.05 9.50 -11.86
C ALA A 17 3.50 9.46 -10.40
N PHE A 18 3.28 8.33 -9.71
CA PHE A 18 3.65 8.16 -8.31
C PHE A 18 5.17 8.09 -8.10
N ALA A 19 5.93 7.62 -9.09
CA ALA A 19 7.40 7.50 -9.00
C ALA A 19 8.10 8.83 -8.66
N ALA A 20 7.63 9.95 -9.21
CA ALA A 20 8.21 11.27 -8.92
C ALA A 20 7.98 11.69 -7.45
N TYR A 21 6.76 11.49 -6.93
CA TYR A 21 6.43 11.80 -5.54
C TYR A 21 7.15 10.88 -4.56
N ARG A 22 7.28 9.60 -4.92
CA ARG A 22 8.07 8.64 -4.16
C ARG A 22 9.52 9.11 -3.98
N ALA A 23 10.14 9.57 -5.06
CA ALA A 23 11.50 10.10 -5.02
C ALA A 23 11.59 11.38 -4.16
N LEU A 24 10.58 12.25 -4.19
CA LEU A 24 10.55 13.43 -3.34
C LEU A 24 10.49 13.06 -1.85
N LEU A 25 9.58 12.16 -1.46
CA LEU A 25 9.44 11.72 -0.06
C LEU A 25 10.69 11.01 0.45
N ALA A 26 11.27 10.12 -0.35
CA ALA A 26 12.49 9.38 0.00
C ALA A 26 13.68 10.31 0.31
N ASN A 27 13.75 11.49 -0.32
CA ASN A 27 14.83 12.46 -0.13
C ASN A 27 14.50 13.59 0.86
N ALA A 28 13.31 13.58 1.47
CA ALA A 28 12.83 14.67 2.33
C ALA A 28 13.08 14.43 3.84
N GLY A 29 14.04 13.57 4.18
CA GLY A 29 14.41 13.21 5.55
C GLY A 29 13.69 11.98 6.08
N GLU A 30 14.18 11.42 7.19
CA GLU A 30 13.79 10.11 7.73
C GLU A 30 12.27 9.96 7.96
N TYR A 31 11.64 10.98 8.56
CA TYR A 31 10.20 10.99 8.80
C TYR A 31 9.37 10.87 7.52
N LEU A 32 9.73 11.62 6.47
CA LEU A 32 9.01 11.60 5.19
C LEU A 32 9.41 10.40 4.34
N ALA A 33 10.62 9.88 4.49
CA ALA A 33 11.04 8.63 3.86
C ALA A 33 10.18 7.45 4.34
N GLY A 34 9.78 7.43 5.62
CA GLY A 34 8.83 6.44 6.14
C GLY A 34 7.45 6.45 5.46
N ARG A 35 7.05 7.59 4.85
CA ARG A 35 5.78 7.74 4.11
C ARG A 35 5.82 7.18 2.68
N VAL A 36 6.98 6.71 2.22
CA VAL A 36 7.11 6.10 0.88
C VAL A 36 6.24 4.85 0.78
N ALA A 37 6.19 4.01 1.83
CA ALA A 37 5.36 2.82 1.86
C ALA A 37 3.87 3.15 1.74
N ASP A 38 3.39 4.18 2.45
CA ASP A 38 2.01 4.67 2.36
C ASP A 38 1.66 5.08 0.92
N LEU A 39 2.57 5.81 0.27
CA LEU A 39 2.37 6.26 -1.11
C LEU A 39 2.37 5.08 -2.11
N ASP A 40 3.23 4.09 -1.87
CA ASP A 40 3.28 2.86 -2.65
C ASP A 40 1.99 2.03 -2.50
N ASP A 41 1.39 1.97 -1.30
CA ASP A 41 0.09 1.33 -1.06
C ASP A 41 -1.04 2.02 -1.86
N VAL A 42 -1.16 3.34 -1.76
CA VAL A 42 -2.17 4.10 -2.52
C VAL A 42 -2.04 3.85 -4.02
N ARG A 43 -0.81 3.88 -4.56
CA ARG A 43 -0.54 3.56 -5.97
C ARG A 43 -1.05 2.16 -6.31
N ASN A 44 -0.67 1.16 -5.52
CA ASN A 44 -0.97 -0.24 -5.79
C ASN A 44 -2.49 -0.50 -5.76
N ARG A 45 -3.21 0.14 -4.83
CA ARG A 45 -4.68 0.09 -4.76
C ARG A 45 -5.34 0.69 -6.00
N ILE A 46 -4.87 1.84 -6.48
CA ILE A 46 -5.40 2.45 -7.72
C ILE A 46 -5.11 1.55 -8.93
N VAL A 47 -3.88 1.01 -9.03
CA VAL A 47 -3.51 0.11 -10.11
C VAL A 47 -4.34 -1.18 -10.09
N ALA A 48 -4.57 -1.77 -8.90
CA ALA A 48 -5.39 -2.97 -8.75
C ALA A 48 -6.83 -2.74 -9.24
N ARG A 49 -7.43 -1.58 -8.88
CA ARG A 49 -8.74 -1.17 -9.35
C ARG A 49 -8.79 -1.04 -10.88
N LEU A 50 -7.78 -0.42 -11.49
CA LEU A 50 -7.71 -0.23 -12.94
C LEU A 50 -7.54 -1.57 -13.69
N LEU A 51 -6.75 -2.49 -13.13
CA LEU A 51 -6.54 -3.84 -13.67
C LEU A 51 -7.72 -4.80 -13.41
N GLY A 52 -8.63 -4.48 -12.50
CA GLY A 52 -9.70 -5.38 -12.07
C GLY A 52 -9.19 -6.62 -11.31
N VAL A 53 -8.04 -6.51 -10.66
CA VAL A 53 -7.45 -7.60 -9.86
C VAL A 53 -7.78 -7.41 -8.37
N PRO A 54 -7.62 -8.46 -7.54
CA PRO A 54 -7.82 -8.33 -6.10
C PRO A 54 -7.00 -7.18 -5.50
N MET A 55 -7.60 -6.51 -4.51
CA MET A 55 -6.91 -5.45 -3.78
C MET A 55 -5.73 -6.02 -3.00
N PRO A 56 -4.59 -5.32 -2.94
CA PRO A 56 -3.57 -5.65 -1.96
C PRO A 56 -4.10 -5.36 -0.54
N GLY A 57 -3.58 -6.08 0.44
CA GLY A 57 -3.89 -5.85 1.85
C GLY A 57 -4.30 -7.12 2.59
N VAL A 58 -5.15 -6.93 3.60
CA VAL A 58 -5.66 -8.00 4.47
C VAL A 58 -6.53 -8.97 3.66
N PRO A 59 -6.29 -10.29 3.74
CA PRO A 59 -7.11 -11.28 3.05
C PRO A 59 -8.48 -11.41 3.70
N ASP A 60 -9.49 -11.75 2.89
CA ASP A 60 -10.80 -12.15 3.40
C ASP A 60 -10.71 -13.54 4.06
N SER A 61 -11.35 -13.70 5.21
CA SER A 61 -11.45 -14.98 5.93
C SER A 61 -12.79 -15.09 6.64
N ASP A 62 -13.41 -16.26 6.58
CA ASP A 62 -14.62 -16.58 7.36
C ASP A 62 -14.29 -17.18 8.75
N GLU A 63 -13.00 -17.43 9.02
CA GLU A 63 -12.52 -18.03 10.27
C GLU A 63 -11.46 -17.15 10.94
N PRO A 64 -11.36 -17.13 12.30
CA PRO A 64 -10.34 -16.37 13.00
C PRO A 64 -8.90 -16.85 12.71
N TYR A 65 -7.97 -15.92 12.56
CA TYR A 65 -6.58 -16.18 12.16
C TYR A 65 -5.57 -15.19 12.75
N VAL A 66 -4.28 -15.51 12.61
CA VAL A 66 -3.16 -14.59 12.89
C VAL A 66 -2.57 -14.13 11.56
N LEU A 67 -2.49 -12.82 11.35
CA LEU A 67 -1.98 -12.23 10.13
C LEU A 67 -0.44 -12.18 10.14
N ILE A 68 0.19 -12.76 9.12
CA ILE A 68 1.64 -12.64 8.90
C ILE A 68 1.84 -11.81 7.64
N ALA A 69 2.52 -10.67 7.79
CA ALA A 69 2.81 -9.76 6.70
C ALA A 69 4.27 -9.29 6.76
N ARG A 70 4.79 -8.78 5.65
CA ARG A 70 6.10 -8.11 5.67
C ARG A 70 6.00 -6.78 6.39
N ASP A 71 4.98 -6.01 6.04
CA ASP A 71 4.59 -4.74 6.65
C ASP A 71 3.07 -4.58 6.54
N LEU A 72 2.47 -3.68 7.32
CA LEU A 72 1.06 -3.32 7.21
C LEU A 72 0.94 -1.83 6.94
N ALA A 73 0.28 -1.49 5.83
CA ALA A 73 -0.06 -0.10 5.56
C ALA A 73 -1.06 0.42 6.61
N PRO A 74 -1.04 1.73 6.92
CA PRO A 74 -2.03 2.32 7.83
C PRO A 74 -3.49 2.07 7.41
N ALA A 75 -3.75 1.93 6.10
CA ALA A 75 -5.07 1.58 5.61
C ALA A 75 -5.46 0.14 5.95
N ASP A 76 -4.51 -0.79 5.99
CA ASP A 76 -4.76 -2.19 6.33
C ASP A 76 -4.98 -2.36 7.83
N THR A 77 -4.14 -1.74 8.67
CA THR A 77 -4.30 -1.80 10.14
C THR A 77 -5.64 -1.24 10.60
N ALA A 78 -6.13 -0.18 9.94
CA ALA A 78 -7.43 0.42 10.23
C ALA A 78 -8.63 -0.45 9.83
N LEU A 79 -8.44 -1.43 8.94
CA LEU A 79 -9.49 -2.30 8.41
C LEU A 79 -9.49 -3.69 9.05
N LEU A 80 -8.56 -4.01 9.96
CA LEU A 80 -8.53 -5.29 10.66
C LEU A 80 -9.82 -5.45 11.48
N ASP A 81 -10.54 -6.54 11.24
CA ASP A 81 -11.66 -6.97 12.08
C ASP A 81 -11.12 -7.70 13.32
N PRO A 82 -11.26 -7.15 14.55
CA PRO A 82 -10.74 -7.79 15.76
C PRO A 82 -11.43 -9.12 16.12
N THR A 83 -12.55 -9.45 15.46
CA THR A 83 -13.24 -10.74 15.64
C THR A 83 -12.63 -11.84 14.79
N LEU A 84 -11.95 -11.48 13.69
CA LEU A 84 -11.28 -12.40 12.77
C LEU A 84 -9.76 -12.38 12.93
N VAL A 85 -9.15 -11.20 13.09
CA VAL A 85 -7.70 -11.05 13.25
C VAL A 85 -7.34 -11.11 14.73
N LEU A 86 -6.95 -12.28 15.21
CA LEU A 86 -6.59 -12.54 16.61
C LEU A 86 -5.24 -11.94 17.02
N GLY A 87 -4.45 -11.52 16.03
CA GLY A 87 -3.16 -10.87 16.18
C GLY A 87 -2.46 -10.74 14.84
N PHE A 88 -1.36 -9.99 14.79
CA PHE A 88 -0.54 -9.86 13.59
C PHE A 88 0.96 -9.84 13.92
N VAL A 89 1.77 -10.26 12.95
CA VAL A 89 3.24 -10.23 12.99
C VAL A 89 3.75 -9.61 11.69
N THR A 90 4.60 -8.59 11.81
CA THR A 90 5.27 -7.92 10.68
C THR A 90 6.77 -8.18 10.69
N GLU A 91 7.37 -8.38 9.52
CA GLU A 91 8.83 -8.55 9.35
C GLU A 91 9.60 -7.21 9.51
N GLU A 92 9.07 -6.12 8.93
CA GLU A 92 9.75 -4.82 8.82
C GLU A 92 9.21 -3.74 9.79
N GLY A 93 8.18 -4.06 10.57
CA GLY A 93 7.56 -3.14 11.52
C GLY A 93 8.41 -2.89 12.79
N GLY A 94 8.32 -1.68 13.34
CA GLY A 94 8.97 -1.27 14.59
C GLY A 94 8.04 -0.54 15.56
N PRO A 95 8.51 -0.12 16.76
CA PRO A 95 7.67 0.53 17.78
C PRO A 95 7.04 1.85 17.34
N THR A 96 7.58 2.47 16.29
CA THR A 96 7.11 3.72 15.69
C THR A 96 6.38 3.49 14.36
N SER A 97 6.21 2.23 13.95
CA SER A 97 5.35 1.88 12.81
C SER A 97 3.87 2.05 13.20
N HIS A 98 3.01 1.98 12.19
CA HIS A 98 1.57 2.21 12.30
C HIS A 98 0.85 1.23 13.23
#